data_AF-A0A1E5QNX7-F1
#
_entry.id   AF-A0A1E5QNX7-F1
#
_cell.length_a   1.000
_cell.length_b   1.000
_cell.length_c   1.000
_cell.angle_alpha   90.00
_cell.angle_beta   90.00
_cell.angle_gamma   90.00
#
_symmetry.space_group_name_H-M   'P 1'
#
loop_
_entity.id
_entity.type
_entity.pdbx_description
1 polymer ?
#
loop_
_entity_poly.entity_id
_entity_poly.type
_entity_poly.pdbx_seq_one_letter_code
_entity_poly.pdbx_strand_id
1 'polypeptide(L)'
;MLSVELSSVSLPTIRANFIVEKLKQLPQDLPNLKLFVTGRTGSGKTTLANRLIGIDYFLKSTGYQDCTDEINWIDFPLGLSYFDLPGICSDDRLENYNRAFMGLRQVEDFPFVDSITLAKYNQDRIAKRVTLRIEDFQSKTIEPDLVLYLIASDKQFISSDIAYLRDLLRKNYPIVYVFNCFGDRETGTHESASPQNLEDITRKLNKIHEVLEIPYPPVIANVNCWTGKGISDLVQLCYRKLGDDKGRLLFELMEYQIQKTPSEYLARVKANLLTMTASVACYKTSHLSTDVDNVLNFVAGQPEHLDNSEYEFIASKVRELITAKIETHYEKVIQQRSKKIYKSVPVFKTIHEEINDYSRPIYREEVIWKKTSNPFKKLKNEWKYGSSKKPITERYCVGYHKKTETRQVHVGYREEYSHTEYWQEETGELRAVGTTYHHLDKDGVALVLTLVHLAIFAGLHGLKGKAQLEAQYTTLYNAFLERGKHLPKFPSKPTEGKILEILTTHQDRLFEPFLDEAIATSAQ
;
A
#
# COMPACT_ATOMS: atom_id res chain seq x y z
N MET A 1 5.60 7.73 -11.63
CA MET A 1 5.98 7.03 -10.39
C MET A 1 4.82 7.05 -9.38
N LEU A 2 4.67 8.04 -8.49
CA LEU A 2 3.37 8.33 -7.82
C LEU A 2 2.29 8.85 -8.78
N SER A 3 2.72 9.21 -10.00
CA SER A 3 1.84 9.44 -11.13
C SER A 3 0.95 8.25 -11.46
N VAL A 4 1.24 7.00 -11.09
CA VAL A 4 0.40 5.84 -11.48
C VAL A 4 -0.89 5.79 -10.64
N GLU A 5 -0.82 5.94 -9.32
CA GLU A 5 -2.04 6.05 -8.49
C GLU A 5 -2.70 7.44 -8.59
N LEU A 6 -1.93 8.52 -8.77
CA LEU A 6 -2.49 9.84 -9.13
C LEU A 6 -3.17 9.80 -10.52
N SER A 7 -2.68 8.99 -11.46
CA SER A 7 -3.29 8.78 -12.80
C SER A 7 -4.54 7.91 -12.79
N SER A 8 -4.86 7.25 -11.68
CA SER A 8 -6.18 6.59 -11.54
C SER A 8 -7.33 7.61 -11.62
N VAL A 9 -7.03 8.89 -11.33
CA VAL A 9 -7.96 9.99 -11.54
C VAL A 9 -7.99 10.35 -13.04
N SER A 10 -8.94 9.74 -13.76
CA SER A 10 -9.12 10.00 -15.18
C SER A 10 -9.73 11.39 -15.43
N LEU A 11 -8.90 12.36 -15.85
CA LEU A 11 -9.35 13.66 -16.34
C LEU A 11 -10.46 13.57 -17.41
N PRO A 12 -10.36 12.67 -18.42
CA PRO A 12 -11.45 12.48 -19.37
C PRO A 12 -12.76 12.05 -18.72
N THR A 13 -12.71 11.19 -17.71
CA THR A 13 -13.91 10.74 -16.98
C THR A 13 -14.53 11.89 -16.19
N ILE A 14 -13.73 12.71 -15.50
CA ILE A 14 -14.22 13.91 -14.80
C ILE A 14 -14.92 14.85 -15.77
N ARG A 15 -14.25 15.19 -16.88
CA ARG A 15 -14.79 16.09 -17.91
C ARG A 15 -16.09 15.53 -18.52
N ALA A 16 -16.16 14.23 -18.80
CA ALA A 16 -17.38 13.59 -19.30
C ALA A 16 -18.54 13.69 -18.29
N ASN A 17 -18.29 13.47 -17.00
CA ASN A 17 -19.32 13.60 -15.96
C ASN A 17 -19.89 15.04 -15.89
N PHE A 18 -19.05 16.05 -16.10
CA PHE A 18 -19.50 17.44 -16.12
C PHE A 18 -20.39 17.81 -17.31
N ILE A 19 -20.26 17.14 -18.45
CA ILE A 19 -21.21 17.31 -19.57
C ILE A 19 -22.61 16.94 -19.09
N VAL A 20 -22.73 15.78 -18.47
CA VAL A 20 -24.01 15.24 -17.97
C VAL A 20 -24.59 16.12 -16.87
N GLU A 21 -23.75 16.55 -15.93
CA GLU A 21 -24.16 17.45 -14.87
C GLU A 21 -24.68 18.78 -15.42
N LYS A 22 -23.91 19.42 -16.30
CA LYS A 22 -24.26 20.72 -16.88
C LYS A 22 -25.52 20.64 -17.72
N LEU A 23 -25.67 19.60 -18.55
CA LEU A 23 -26.89 19.37 -19.34
C LEU A 23 -28.17 19.34 -18.50
N LYS A 24 -28.11 18.94 -17.22
CA LYS A 24 -29.26 18.97 -16.30
C LYS A 24 -29.59 20.37 -15.76
N GLN A 25 -28.67 21.32 -15.87
CA GLN A 25 -28.72 22.64 -15.23
C GLN A 25 -28.77 23.81 -16.23
N LEU A 26 -28.67 23.54 -17.53
CA LEU A 26 -28.72 24.57 -18.57
C LEU A 26 -30.05 25.37 -18.59
N PRO A 27 -30.04 26.60 -19.15
CA PRO A 27 -31.26 27.38 -19.37
C PRO A 27 -32.17 26.80 -20.47
N GLN A 28 -33.49 27.00 -20.38
CA GLN A 28 -34.47 26.51 -21.37
C GLN A 28 -34.46 27.29 -22.70
N ASP A 29 -33.79 28.44 -22.76
CA ASP A 29 -33.76 29.37 -23.90
C ASP A 29 -32.58 29.13 -24.86
N LEU A 30 -31.75 28.12 -24.61
CA LEU A 30 -30.69 27.74 -25.55
C LEU A 30 -31.26 27.13 -26.84
N PRO A 31 -30.65 27.39 -28.01
CA PRO A 31 -31.08 26.79 -29.26
C PRO A 31 -30.95 25.26 -29.18
N ASN A 32 -32.01 24.58 -29.62
CA ASN A 32 -31.98 23.12 -29.70
C ASN A 32 -30.91 22.67 -30.71
N LEU A 33 -30.08 21.72 -30.30
CA LEU A 33 -29.03 21.10 -31.09
C LEU A 33 -29.37 19.63 -31.35
N LYS A 34 -29.47 19.24 -32.62
CA LYS A 34 -29.70 17.86 -33.07
C LYS A 34 -28.39 17.24 -33.55
N LEU A 35 -27.84 16.33 -32.75
CA LEU A 35 -26.66 15.55 -33.08
C LEU A 35 -27.09 14.17 -33.62
N PHE A 36 -26.75 13.89 -34.87
CA PHE A 36 -26.99 12.57 -35.46
C PHE A 36 -25.68 11.79 -35.47
N VAL A 37 -25.70 10.54 -35.02
CA VAL A 37 -24.51 9.71 -34.90
C VAL A 37 -24.65 8.49 -35.78
N THR A 38 -23.82 8.42 -36.81
CA THR A 38 -23.84 7.37 -37.83
C THR A 38 -22.45 6.78 -38.05
N GLY A 39 -22.37 5.69 -38.82
CA GLY A 39 -21.14 4.96 -39.08
C GLY A 39 -21.36 3.44 -38.99
N ARG A 40 -20.35 2.69 -39.42
CA ARG A 40 -20.43 1.23 -39.56
C ARG A 40 -20.83 0.52 -38.26
N THR A 41 -21.46 -0.64 -38.38
CA THR A 41 -21.70 -1.51 -37.22
C THR A 41 -20.40 -1.83 -36.48
N GLY A 42 -20.44 -1.72 -35.15
CA GLY A 42 -19.27 -1.89 -34.31
C GLY A 42 -18.25 -0.75 -34.34
N SER A 43 -18.61 0.45 -34.83
CA SER A 43 -17.78 1.66 -34.75
C SER A 43 -17.76 2.34 -33.37
N GLY A 44 -18.69 1.95 -32.48
CA GLY A 44 -18.77 2.49 -31.11
C GLY A 44 -19.82 3.59 -30.89
N LYS A 45 -20.79 3.76 -31.80
CA LYS A 45 -21.87 4.77 -31.69
C LYS A 45 -22.62 4.75 -30.36
N THR A 46 -23.22 3.61 -30.03
CA THR A 46 -23.94 3.43 -28.76
C THR A 46 -23.02 3.56 -27.55
N THR A 47 -21.75 3.17 -27.67
CA THR A 47 -20.76 3.35 -26.59
C THR A 47 -20.47 4.83 -26.35
N LEU A 48 -20.27 5.62 -27.41
CA LEU A 48 -20.12 7.06 -27.32
C LEU A 48 -21.36 7.71 -26.71
N ALA A 49 -22.56 7.29 -27.12
CA ALA A 49 -23.82 7.78 -26.56
C ALA A 49 -23.88 7.56 -25.05
N ASN A 50 -23.66 6.32 -24.59
CA ASN A 50 -23.64 5.97 -23.16
C ASN A 50 -22.58 6.79 -22.39
N ARG A 51 -21.42 7.03 -23.01
CA ARG A 51 -20.35 7.82 -22.41
C ARG A 51 -20.71 9.31 -22.30
N LEU A 52 -21.35 9.89 -23.30
CA LEU A 52 -21.85 11.27 -23.26
C LEU A 52 -23.00 11.45 -22.26
N ILE A 53 -23.80 10.40 -22.03
CA ILE A 53 -24.86 10.37 -21.00
C ILE A 53 -24.26 10.17 -19.59
N GLY A 54 -23.02 9.66 -19.48
CA GLY A 54 -22.38 9.27 -18.22
C GLY A 54 -23.11 8.16 -17.49
N ILE A 55 -23.90 7.37 -18.22
CA ILE A 55 -24.58 6.19 -17.70
C ILE A 55 -24.20 5.02 -18.59
N ASP A 56 -23.33 4.16 -18.07
CA ASP A 56 -22.97 2.93 -18.77
C ASP A 56 -24.22 2.06 -18.96
N TYR A 57 -24.33 1.50 -20.17
CA TYR A 57 -25.44 0.65 -20.60
C TYR A 57 -26.83 1.32 -20.50
N PHE A 58 -26.90 2.65 -20.65
CA PHE A 58 -28.19 3.35 -20.77
C PHE A 58 -28.95 2.88 -22.02
N LEU A 59 -28.29 2.97 -23.18
CA LEU A 59 -28.69 2.26 -24.38
C LEU A 59 -28.13 0.84 -24.34
N LYS A 60 -28.91 -0.14 -24.80
CA LYS A 60 -28.47 -1.53 -24.91
C LYS A 60 -27.24 -1.61 -25.82
N SER A 61 -26.08 -1.84 -25.22
CA SER A 61 -24.84 -2.17 -25.92
C SER A 61 -24.42 -3.56 -25.45
N THR A 62 -24.69 -4.58 -26.26
CA THR A 62 -24.42 -5.99 -25.87
C THR A 62 -23.04 -6.45 -26.31
N GLY A 63 -22.28 -5.61 -27.01
CA GLY A 63 -20.97 -5.97 -27.59
C GLY A 63 -21.06 -6.83 -28.86
N TYR A 64 -22.27 -7.22 -29.29
CA TYR A 64 -22.53 -7.92 -30.54
C TYR A 64 -22.75 -6.95 -31.71
N GLN A 65 -22.71 -7.44 -32.95
CA GLN A 65 -23.05 -6.63 -34.14
C GLN A 65 -24.54 -6.30 -34.14
N ASP A 66 -24.92 -5.19 -34.79
CA ASP A 66 -26.31 -4.78 -35.04
C ASP A 66 -27.19 -4.62 -33.79
N CYS A 67 -26.61 -4.07 -32.72
CA CYS A 67 -27.32 -3.80 -31.45
C CYS A 67 -28.43 -2.74 -31.55
N THR A 68 -28.44 -1.92 -32.60
CA THR A 68 -29.35 -0.79 -32.80
C THR A 68 -30.18 -1.08 -34.06
N ASP A 69 -31.36 -1.66 -33.87
CA ASP A 69 -32.34 -1.99 -34.92
C ASP A 69 -33.40 -0.89 -35.13
N GLU A 70 -33.36 0.15 -34.29
CA GLU A 70 -34.25 1.31 -34.29
C GLU A 70 -33.47 2.61 -34.14
N ILE A 71 -34.08 3.78 -34.42
CA ILE A 71 -33.43 5.07 -34.13
C ILE A 71 -33.58 5.34 -32.63
N ASN A 72 -32.47 5.30 -31.90
CA ASN A 72 -32.48 5.67 -30.49
C ASN A 72 -32.40 7.19 -30.36
N TRP A 73 -33.47 7.82 -29.89
CA TRP A 73 -33.54 9.25 -29.63
C TRP A 73 -33.45 9.51 -28.12
N ILE A 74 -32.37 10.18 -27.74
CA ILE A 74 -32.16 10.68 -26.38
C ILE A 74 -32.37 12.19 -26.40
N ASP A 75 -33.38 12.62 -25.67
CA ASP A 75 -33.68 14.04 -25.49
C ASP A 75 -33.09 14.45 -24.15
N PHE A 76 -31.95 15.13 -24.18
CA PHE A 76 -31.38 15.69 -22.97
C PHE A 76 -32.23 16.89 -22.56
N PRO A 77 -32.39 17.12 -21.23
CA PRO A 77 -32.92 18.39 -20.78
C PRO A 77 -32.17 19.53 -21.48
N LEU A 78 -32.93 20.56 -21.90
CA LEU A 78 -32.38 21.88 -22.20
C LEU A 78 -31.61 21.98 -23.53
N GLY A 79 -32.05 21.18 -24.51
CA GLY A 79 -31.92 21.51 -25.93
C GLY A 79 -31.06 20.58 -26.76
N LEU A 80 -30.36 19.61 -26.16
CA LEU A 80 -29.58 18.63 -26.92
C LEU A 80 -30.44 17.39 -27.25
N SER A 81 -30.70 17.16 -28.53
CA SER A 81 -31.27 15.90 -29.04
C SER A 81 -30.19 15.06 -29.70
N TYR A 82 -29.94 13.88 -29.16
CA TYR A 82 -28.95 12.93 -29.66
C TYR A 82 -29.65 11.74 -30.31
N PHE A 83 -29.26 11.42 -31.54
CA PHE A 83 -29.81 10.32 -32.32
C PHE A 83 -28.72 9.29 -32.62
N ASP A 84 -28.76 8.14 -31.94
CA ASP A 84 -27.92 6.97 -32.25
C ASP A 84 -28.61 6.15 -33.34
N LEU A 85 -28.00 6.12 -34.53
CA LEU A 85 -28.58 5.49 -35.71
C LEU A 85 -28.10 4.04 -35.86
N PRO A 86 -28.91 3.16 -36.49
CA PRO A 86 -28.49 1.81 -36.88
C PRO A 86 -27.18 1.83 -37.64
N GLY A 87 -26.36 0.80 -37.45
CA GLY A 87 -25.09 0.71 -38.17
C GLY A 87 -25.29 0.43 -39.65
N ILE A 88 -24.39 0.99 -40.46
CA ILE A 88 -24.32 0.73 -41.90
C ILE A 88 -23.33 -0.41 -42.18
N CYS A 89 -23.34 -0.94 -43.41
CA CYS A 89 -22.36 -1.91 -43.90
C CYS A 89 -22.25 -3.22 -43.09
N SER A 90 -23.37 -3.73 -42.56
CA SER A 90 -23.49 -5.05 -41.93
C SER A 90 -24.80 -5.74 -42.31
N ASP A 91 -25.93 -5.13 -41.96
CA ASP A 91 -27.28 -5.56 -42.33
C ASP A 91 -27.86 -4.58 -43.37
N ASP A 92 -28.23 -5.12 -44.53
CA ASP A 92 -28.71 -4.35 -45.68
C ASP A 92 -29.99 -3.56 -45.34
N ARG A 93 -30.90 -4.14 -44.55
CA ARG A 93 -32.12 -3.47 -44.12
C ARG A 93 -31.78 -2.33 -43.16
N LEU A 94 -30.86 -2.53 -42.21
CA LEU A 94 -30.43 -1.48 -41.29
C LEU A 94 -29.71 -0.32 -42.01
N GLU A 95 -28.95 -0.61 -43.08
CA GLU A 95 -28.38 0.45 -43.91
C GLU A 95 -29.47 1.26 -44.62
N ASN A 96 -30.46 0.61 -45.25
CA ASN A 96 -31.59 1.32 -45.85
C ASN A 96 -32.42 2.09 -44.82
N TYR A 97 -32.54 1.57 -43.61
CA TYR A 97 -33.19 2.23 -42.49
C TYR A 97 -32.45 3.51 -42.08
N ASN A 98 -31.13 3.44 -41.95
CA ASN A 98 -30.28 4.60 -41.68
C ASN A 98 -30.36 5.62 -42.83
N ARG A 99 -30.20 5.17 -44.08
CA ARG A 99 -30.30 6.01 -45.28
C ARG A 99 -31.63 6.76 -45.32
N ALA A 100 -32.74 6.06 -45.10
CA ALA A 100 -34.07 6.66 -45.06
C ALA A 100 -34.20 7.77 -44.01
N PHE A 101 -33.69 7.52 -42.79
CA PHE A 101 -33.69 8.52 -41.71
C PHE A 101 -32.83 9.75 -42.04
N MET A 102 -31.66 9.53 -42.66
CA MET A 102 -30.75 10.58 -43.13
C MET A 102 -31.23 11.28 -44.42
N GLY A 103 -32.41 10.92 -44.94
CA GLY A 103 -32.93 11.46 -46.20
C GLY A 103 -32.12 11.07 -47.44
N LEU A 104 -31.28 10.03 -47.35
CA LEU A 104 -30.50 9.47 -48.44
C LEU A 104 -31.36 8.52 -49.29
N ARG A 105 -30.96 8.33 -50.56
CA ARG A 105 -31.58 7.33 -51.43
C ARG A 105 -31.29 5.94 -50.86
N GLN A 106 -32.33 5.13 -50.70
CA GLN A 106 -32.22 3.72 -50.35
C GLN A 106 -31.56 2.94 -51.50
N VAL A 107 -30.75 1.95 -51.16
CA VAL A 107 -30.13 1.03 -52.11
C VAL A 107 -31.19 0.06 -52.59
N GLU A 108 -31.34 -0.08 -53.91
CA GLU A 108 -32.43 -0.86 -54.53
C GLU A 108 -32.30 -2.37 -54.26
N ASP A 109 -31.08 -2.87 -54.14
CA ASP A 109 -30.79 -4.28 -53.86
C ASP A 109 -31.00 -4.67 -52.39
N PHE A 110 -31.16 -3.68 -51.51
CA PHE A 110 -31.34 -3.89 -50.07
C PHE A 110 -32.84 -3.91 -49.73
N PRO A 111 -33.27 -4.61 -48.66
CA PRO A 111 -34.66 -4.58 -48.22
C PRO A 111 -35.14 -3.13 -48.02
N PHE A 112 -36.19 -2.76 -48.75
CA PHE A 112 -36.72 -1.41 -48.70
C PHE A 112 -37.42 -1.16 -47.37
N VAL A 113 -37.21 0.03 -46.82
CA VAL A 113 -37.83 0.50 -45.58
C VAL A 113 -38.87 1.54 -45.95
N ASP A 114 -40.10 1.39 -45.45
CA ASP A 114 -41.23 2.31 -45.65
C ASP A 114 -41.60 3.08 -44.37
N SER A 115 -41.07 2.64 -43.24
CA SER A 115 -41.37 3.14 -41.91
C SER A 115 -40.18 3.03 -40.98
N ILE A 116 -40.09 3.97 -40.06
CA ILE A 116 -39.03 4.06 -39.06
C ILE A 116 -39.64 4.14 -37.66
N THR A 117 -39.12 3.34 -36.76
CA THR A 117 -39.33 3.39 -35.32
C THR A 117 -38.31 4.32 -34.66
N LEU A 118 -38.82 5.32 -33.96
CA LEU A 118 -38.09 6.18 -33.04
C LEU A 118 -38.30 5.68 -31.61
N ALA A 119 -37.23 5.22 -30.96
CA ALA A 119 -37.21 4.87 -29.56
C ALA A 119 -36.78 6.08 -28.73
N LYS A 120 -37.76 6.80 -28.16
CA LYS A 120 -37.49 7.96 -27.31
C LYS A 120 -37.28 7.52 -25.87
N TYR A 121 -36.06 7.70 -25.35
CA TYR A 121 -35.72 7.32 -23.98
C TYR A 121 -36.05 8.48 -23.02
N ASN A 122 -36.67 8.14 -21.88
CA ASN A 122 -36.84 9.03 -20.75
C ASN A 122 -35.80 8.74 -19.66
N GLN A 123 -35.85 9.49 -18.55
CA GLN A 123 -34.91 9.35 -17.43
C GLN A 123 -34.91 7.93 -16.81
N ASP A 124 -36.01 7.17 -16.93
CA ASP A 124 -36.16 5.81 -16.37
C ASP A 124 -35.61 4.69 -17.27
N ARG A 125 -34.92 5.03 -18.38
CA ARG A 125 -34.41 4.09 -19.39
C ARG A 125 -35.50 3.28 -20.12
N ILE A 126 -36.77 3.66 -19.99
CA ILE A 126 -37.87 3.02 -20.71
C ILE A 126 -38.11 3.81 -22.00
N ALA A 127 -37.86 3.15 -23.13
CA ALA A 127 -38.09 3.75 -24.44
C ALA A 127 -39.58 3.78 -24.78
N LYS A 128 -40.11 4.98 -25.04
CA LYS A 128 -41.39 5.16 -25.73
C LYS A 128 -41.13 5.06 -27.23
N ARG A 129 -41.65 4.02 -27.86
CA ARG A 129 -41.49 3.78 -29.31
C ARG A 129 -42.61 4.43 -30.10
N VAL A 130 -42.25 5.10 -31.18
CA VAL A 130 -43.20 5.64 -32.16
C VAL A 130 -42.73 5.24 -33.54
N THR A 131 -43.56 4.50 -34.27
CA THR A 131 -43.30 4.15 -35.67
C THR A 131 -44.00 5.15 -36.58
N LEU A 132 -43.25 5.73 -37.51
CA LEU A 132 -43.70 6.72 -38.49
C LEU A 132 -43.42 6.19 -39.90
N ARG A 133 -44.31 6.43 -40.85
CA ARG A 133 -43.98 6.22 -42.26
C ARG A 133 -42.92 7.24 -42.68
N ILE A 134 -42.07 6.88 -43.64
CA ILE A 134 -41.00 7.78 -44.11
C ILE A 134 -41.58 9.09 -44.66
N GLU A 135 -42.69 9.04 -45.37
CA GLU A 135 -43.39 10.23 -45.89
C GLU A 135 -43.85 11.16 -44.76
N ASP A 136 -44.40 10.57 -43.69
CA ASP A 136 -44.83 11.30 -42.48
C ASP A 136 -43.64 11.84 -41.67
N PHE A 137 -42.46 11.26 -41.82
CA PHE A 137 -41.24 11.72 -41.16
C PHE A 137 -40.54 12.82 -41.96
N GLN A 138 -40.40 12.65 -43.26
CA GLN A 138 -39.77 13.63 -44.16
C GLN A 138 -40.53 14.97 -44.14
N SER A 139 -41.86 14.92 -44.01
CA SER A 139 -42.70 16.11 -43.83
C SER A 139 -42.51 16.83 -42.48
N LYS A 140 -41.87 16.20 -41.48
CA LYS A 140 -41.61 16.78 -40.14
C LYS A 140 -40.25 17.48 -40.01
N THR A 141 -39.44 17.55 -41.09
CA THR A 141 -38.19 18.34 -41.17
C THR A 141 -37.22 18.13 -39.99
N ILE A 142 -37.03 16.88 -39.57
CA ILE A 142 -36.00 16.55 -38.56
C ILE A 142 -34.66 16.40 -39.27
N GLU A 143 -33.98 17.52 -39.52
CA GLU A 143 -32.62 17.54 -40.07
C GLU A 143 -31.57 17.63 -38.95
N PRO A 144 -30.37 17.04 -39.17
CA PRO A 144 -29.26 17.19 -38.23
C PRO A 144 -28.69 18.61 -38.29
N ASP A 145 -28.36 19.15 -37.12
CA ASP A 145 -27.51 20.34 -37.04
C ASP A 145 -26.04 19.96 -37.22
N LEU A 146 -25.66 18.77 -36.74
CA LEU A 146 -24.34 18.19 -36.88
C LEU A 146 -24.44 16.66 -36.95
N VAL A 147 -23.62 16.07 -37.82
CA VAL A 147 -23.47 14.62 -37.93
C VAL A 147 -22.09 14.22 -37.40
N LEU A 148 -22.09 13.27 -36.45
CA LEU A 148 -20.89 12.58 -36.02
C LEU A 148 -20.75 11.28 -36.82
N TYR A 149 -19.75 11.22 -37.69
CA TYR A 149 -19.46 10.02 -38.48
C TYR A 149 -18.38 9.19 -37.79
N LEU A 150 -18.78 8.13 -37.09
CA LEU A 150 -17.87 7.30 -36.30
C LEU A 150 -17.21 6.20 -37.12
N ILE A 151 -15.89 6.10 -36.96
CA ILE A 151 -15.03 5.11 -37.60
C ILE A 151 -14.27 4.39 -36.48
N ALA A 152 -14.41 3.07 -36.40
CA ALA A 152 -13.52 2.25 -35.58
C ALA A 152 -12.16 2.20 -36.26
N SER A 153 -11.16 2.87 -35.67
CA SER A 153 -9.86 3.09 -36.32
C SER A 153 -9.04 1.81 -36.52
N ASP A 154 -9.29 0.80 -35.69
CA ASP A 154 -8.74 -0.55 -35.78
C ASP A 154 -9.38 -1.39 -36.90
N LYS A 155 -10.57 -0.98 -37.36
CA LYS A 155 -11.32 -1.68 -38.41
C LYS A 155 -11.21 -0.88 -39.70
N GLN A 156 -10.46 -1.42 -40.66
CA GLN A 156 -10.24 -0.84 -42.00
C GLN A 156 -11.43 -0.02 -42.54
N PHE A 157 -11.16 1.16 -43.09
CA PHE A 157 -12.14 1.99 -43.80
C PHE A 157 -12.27 1.51 -45.25
N ILE A 158 -13.34 0.78 -45.54
CA ILE A 158 -13.53 -0.02 -46.77
C ILE A 158 -14.41 0.70 -47.80
N SER A 159 -14.56 0.09 -48.98
CA SER A 159 -15.29 0.68 -50.11
C SER A 159 -16.76 1.00 -49.79
N SER A 160 -17.42 0.20 -48.95
CA SER A 160 -18.80 0.45 -48.54
C SER A 160 -18.92 1.70 -47.65
N ASP A 161 -17.98 1.91 -46.73
CA ASP A 161 -17.91 3.14 -45.92
C ASP A 161 -17.75 4.36 -46.84
N ILE A 162 -16.87 4.25 -47.85
CA ILE A 162 -16.61 5.31 -48.83
C ILE A 162 -17.86 5.62 -49.65
N ALA A 163 -18.59 4.60 -50.11
CA ALA A 163 -19.80 4.78 -50.90
C ALA A 163 -20.90 5.50 -50.10
N TYR A 164 -21.16 5.03 -48.88
CA TYR A 164 -22.12 5.67 -47.98
C TYR A 164 -21.72 7.12 -47.64
N LEU A 165 -20.46 7.36 -47.29
CA LEU A 165 -19.99 8.70 -46.93
C LEU A 165 -20.11 9.69 -48.10
N ARG A 166 -19.90 9.25 -49.34
CA ARG A 166 -20.11 10.11 -50.51
C ARG A 166 -21.55 10.55 -50.65
N ASP A 167 -22.50 9.65 -50.43
CA ASP A 167 -23.93 9.98 -50.47
C ASP A 167 -24.30 10.95 -49.34
N LEU A 168 -23.72 10.73 -48.15
CA LEU A 168 -23.93 11.61 -47.00
C LEU A 168 -23.38 13.03 -47.24
N LEU A 169 -22.15 13.16 -47.76
CA LEU A 169 -21.52 14.47 -47.99
C LEU A 169 -22.27 15.29 -49.04
N ARG A 170 -22.93 14.66 -50.02
CA ARG A 170 -23.79 15.36 -51.01
C ARG A 170 -25.01 16.03 -50.39
N LYS A 171 -25.39 15.68 -49.16
CA LYS A 171 -26.45 16.38 -48.41
C LYS A 171 -25.99 17.70 -47.79
N ASN A 172 -24.69 18.03 -47.85
CA ASN A 172 -24.11 19.22 -47.26
C ASN A 172 -24.36 19.36 -45.75
N TYR A 173 -24.55 18.24 -45.04
CA TYR A 173 -24.63 18.27 -43.58
C TYR A 173 -23.27 18.64 -42.97
N PRO A 174 -23.23 19.44 -41.90
CA PRO A 174 -22.02 19.61 -41.12
C PRO A 174 -21.61 18.27 -40.52
N ILE A 175 -20.39 17.80 -40.84
CA ILE A 175 -19.87 16.51 -40.37
C ILE A 175 -18.58 16.72 -39.57
N VAL A 176 -18.49 16.02 -38.44
CA VAL A 176 -17.24 15.75 -37.72
C VAL A 176 -16.99 14.25 -37.76
N TYR A 177 -15.80 13.86 -38.22
CA TYR A 177 -15.36 12.48 -38.25
C TYR A 177 -14.81 12.12 -36.87
N VAL A 178 -15.28 11.01 -36.30
CA VAL A 178 -14.84 10.55 -34.98
C VAL A 178 -14.10 9.24 -35.15
N PHE A 179 -12.78 9.30 -34.97
CA PHE A 179 -11.91 8.14 -34.93
C PHE A 179 -12.00 7.54 -33.54
N ASN A 180 -12.69 6.40 -33.44
CA ASN A 180 -12.79 5.66 -32.21
C ASN A 180 -11.54 4.77 -32.05
N CYS A 181 -10.57 5.26 -31.28
CA CYS A 181 -9.34 4.58 -30.93
C CYS A 181 -9.59 3.73 -29.68
N PHE A 182 -10.14 2.53 -29.87
CA PHE A 182 -10.35 1.59 -28.77
C PHE A 182 -9.05 1.31 -28.03
N GLY A 183 -9.04 1.50 -26.71
CA GLY A 183 -7.94 1.09 -25.84
C GLY A 183 -8.28 -0.16 -25.06
N ASP A 184 -7.31 -0.66 -24.29
CA ASP A 184 -7.59 -1.57 -23.18
C ASP A 184 -8.70 -0.99 -22.28
N ARG A 185 -9.68 -1.84 -21.88
CA ARG A 185 -10.86 -1.38 -21.13
C ARG A 185 -10.55 -0.97 -19.69
N GLU A 186 -9.49 -1.51 -19.10
CA GLU A 186 -9.14 -1.30 -17.69
C GLU A 186 -8.09 -0.20 -17.55
N THR A 187 -7.10 -0.15 -18.44
CA THR A 187 -5.99 0.81 -18.34
C THR A 187 -6.05 1.92 -19.38
N GLY A 188 -6.69 1.69 -20.52
CA GLY A 188 -6.66 2.62 -21.66
C GLY A 188 -5.29 2.82 -22.30
N THR A 189 -4.26 2.05 -21.90
CA THR A 189 -2.84 2.31 -22.24
C THR A 189 -2.34 1.68 -23.54
N HIS A 190 -3.19 0.99 -24.30
CA HIS A 190 -2.83 0.46 -25.60
C HIS A 190 -3.96 0.70 -26.61
N GLU A 191 -3.78 1.68 -27.49
CA GLU A 191 -4.72 1.95 -28.59
C GLU A 191 -4.63 0.80 -29.61
N SER A 192 -5.79 0.24 -29.97
CA SER A 192 -5.93 -0.91 -30.88
C SER A 192 -5.62 -0.52 -32.33
N ALA A 193 -5.69 0.77 -32.66
CA ALA A 193 -5.39 1.30 -33.97
C ALA A 193 -3.92 1.72 -34.05
N SER A 194 -3.21 1.31 -35.09
CA SER A 194 -1.85 1.79 -35.34
C SER A 194 -1.86 3.21 -35.93
N PRO A 195 -0.77 3.99 -35.81
CA PRO A 195 -0.62 5.27 -36.50
C PRO A 195 -0.88 5.16 -38.01
N GLN A 196 -0.46 4.06 -38.63
CA GLN A 196 -0.69 3.80 -40.05
C GLN A 196 -2.19 3.62 -40.37
N ASN A 197 -2.97 3.02 -39.47
CA ASN A 197 -4.42 2.94 -39.68
C ASN A 197 -5.06 4.34 -39.71
N LEU A 198 -4.68 5.22 -38.80
CA LEU A 198 -5.21 6.59 -38.74
C LEU A 198 -4.82 7.40 -39.98
N GLU A 199 -3.56 7.29 -40.42
CA GLU A 199 -3.08 7.93 -41.65
C GLU A 199 -3.83 7.43 -42.90
N ASP A 200 -4.06 6.13 -43.01
CA ASP A 200 -4.77 5.51 -44.12
C ASP A 200 -6.22 6.00 -44.22
N ILE A 201 -6.93 6.07 -43.08
CA ILE A 201 -8.31 6.57 -43.03
C ILE A 201 -8.33 8.05 -43.41
N THR A 202 -7.43 8.85 -42.83
CA THR A 202 -7.33 10.30 -43.10
C THR A 202 -7.08 10.57 -44.58
N ARG A 203 -6.15 9.84 -45.20
CA ARG A 203 -5.85 9.93 -46.63
C ARG A 203 -7.06 9.59 -47.50
N LYS A 204 -7.85 8.58 -47.14
CA LYS A 204 -9.10 8.23 -47.82
C LYS A 204 -10.15 9.33 -47.68
N LEU A 205 -10.33 9.90 -46.49
CA LEU A 205 -11.26 11.01 -46.25
C LEU A 205 -10.88 12.25 -47.08
N ASN A 206 -9.60 12.64 -47.07
CA ASN A 206 -9.10 13.75 -47.89
C ASN A 206 -9.40 13.53 -49.38
N LYS A 207 -9.15 12.33 -49.90
CA LYS A 207 -9.45 11.99 -51.30
C LYS A 207 -10.95 12.07 -51.61
N ILE A 208 -11.83 11.71 -50.67
CA ILE A 208 -13.28 11.84 -50.87
C ILE A 208 -13.68 13.31 -50.94
N HIS A 209 -13.16 14.15 -50.03
CA HIS A 209 -13.42 15.59 -50.02
C HIS A 209 -12.93 16.25 -51.31
N GLU A 210 -11.73 15.90 -51.78
CA GLU A 210 -11.16 16.39 -53.04
C GLU A 210 -12.05 16.03 -54.24
N VAL A 211 -12.46 14.76 -54.36
CA VAL A 211 -13.32 14.27 -55.45
C VAL A 211 -14.70 14.93 -55.44
N LEU A 212 -15.20 15.33 -54.28
CA LEU A 212 -16.49 16.02 -54.13
C LEU A 212 -16.34 17.55 -54.12
N GLU A 213 -15.15 18.08 -54.39
CA GLU A 213 -14.84 19.52 -54.44
C GLU A 213 -15.22 20.26 -53.14
N ILE A 214 -15.12 19.57 -51.99
CA ILE A 214 -15.40 20.18 -50.68
C ILE A 214 -14.21 21.07 -50.30
N PRO A 215 -14.40 22.38 -50.12
CA PRO A 215 -13.30 23.35 -50.05
C PRO A 215 -12.53 23.34 -48.73
N TYR A 216 -12.89 22.46 -47.79
CA TYR A 216 -12.29 22.36 -46.47
C TYR A 216 -11.89 20.91 -46.14
N PRO A 217 -10.79 20.73 -45.39
CA PRO A 217 -10.35 19.42 -44.96
C PRO A 217 -11.36 18.77 -44.00
N PRO A 218 -11.36 17.42 -43.90
CA PRO A 218 -12.15 16.71 -42.92
C PRO A 218 -11.77 17.13 -41.49
N VAL A 219 -12.79 17.43 -40.67
CA VAL A 219 -12.60 17.71 -39.24
C VAL A 219 -12.64 16.39 -38.49
N ILE A 220 -11.52 16.00 -37.88
CA ILE A 220 -11.34 14.68 -37.26
C ILE A 220 -11.10 14.84 -35.76
N ALA A 221 -11.87 14.11 -34.95
CA ALA A 221 -11.69 13.98 -33.52
C ALA A 221 -11.23 12.55 -33.19
N ASN A 222 -10.17 12.40 -32.39
CA ASN A 222 -9.73 11.11 -31.87
C ASN A 222 -10.35 10.91 -30.50
N VAL A 223 -11.13 9.83 -30.33
CA VAL A 223 -11.86 9.55 -29.09
C VAL A 223 -11.66 8.09 -28.72
N ASN A 224 -11.51 7.81 -27.44
CA ASN A 224 -11.71 6.46 -26.91
C ASN A 224 -13.08 6.43 -26.22
N CYS A 225 -14.04 5.76 -26.85
CA CYS A 225 -15.42 5.75 -26.34
C CYS A 225 -15.58 4.99 -25.00
N TRP A 226 -14.63 4.12 -24.64
CA TRP A 226 -14.63 3.43 -23.33
C TRP A 226 -14.13 4.33 -22.21
N THR A 227 -13.02 5.05 -22.43
CA THR A 227 -12.38 5.85 -21.38
C THR A 227 -12.88 7.29 -21.36
N GLY A 228 -13.50 7.76 -22.44
CA GLY A 228 -13.88 9.15 -22.65
C GLY A 228 -12.73 10.07 -23.07
N LYS A 229 -11.51 9.55 -23.24
CA LYS A 229 -10.36 10.32 -23.76
C LYS A 229 -10.75 10.96 -25.10
N GLY A 230 -10.47 12.25 -25.26
CA GLY A 230 -10.77 13.01 -26.48
C GLY A 230 -12.19 13.59 -26.58
N ILE A 231 -13.09 13.35 -25.60
CA ILE A 231 -14.45 13.92 -25.65
C ILE A 231 -14.46 15.45 -25.60
N SER A 232 -13.61 16.08 -24.78
CA SER A 232 -13.53 17.54 -24.74
C SER A 232 -13.08 18.12 -26.08
N ASP A 233 -12.11 17.48 -26.74
CA ASP A 233 -11.67 17.89 -28.08
C ASP A 233 -12.80 17.70 -29.10
N LEU A 234 -13.55 16.60 -29.02
CA LEU A 234 -14.73 16.38 -29.83
C LEU A 234 -15.76 17.51 -29.65
N VAL A 235 -16.12 17.86 -28.42
CA VAL A 235 -17.06 18.97 -28.12
C VAL A 235 -16.55 20.28 -28.70
N GLN A 236 -15.25 20.57 -28.55
CA GLN A 236 -14.62 21.78 -29.10
C GLN A 236 -14.67 21.81 -30.63
N LEU A 237 -14.36 20.70 -31.29
CA LEU A 237 -14.44 20.60 -32.75
C LEU A 237 -15.88 20.72 -33.26
N CYS A 238 -16.85 20.17 -32.53
CA CYS A 238 -18.27 20.33 -32.82
C CYS A 238 -18.70 21.79 -32.72
N TYR A 239 -18.29 22.50 -31.66
CA TYR A 239 -18.54 23.94 -31.50
C TYR A 239 -17.96 24.76 -32.65
N ARG A 240 -16.68 24.54 -32.99
CA ARG A 240 -16.03 25.23 -34.13
C ARG A 240 -16.74 24.95 -35.45
N LYS A 241 -17.28 23.75 -35.64
CA LYS A 241 -18.00 23.36 -36.87
C LYS A 241 -19.37 24.04 -36.98
N LEU A 242 -20.03 24.29 -35.85
CA LEU A 242 -21.36 24.90 -35.77
C LEU A 242 -21.33 26.43 -35.68
N GLY A 243 -20.24 27.00 -35.17
CA GLY A 243 -20.13 28.44 -34.88
C GLY A 243 -20.90 28.88 -33.64
N ASP A 244 -20.86 30.17 -33.33
CA ASP A 244 -21.39 30.71 -32.07
C ASP A 244 -22.90 30.55 -31.93
N ASP A 245 -23.65 30.77 -33.02
CA ASP A 245 -25.11 30.79 -32.99
C ASP A 245 -25.71 29.41 -32.63
N LYS A 246 -25.33 28.35 -33.38
CA LYS A 246 -25.82 26.98 -33.11
C LYS A 246 -24.98 26.22 -32.08
N GLY A 247 -23.73 26.60 -31.90
CA GLY A 247 -22.79 25.93 -31.01
C GLY A 247 -22.83 26.41 -29.56
N ARG A 248 -23.66 27.40 -29.21
CA ARG A 248 -23.72 28.00 -27.85
C ARG A 248 -23.88 26.96 -26.73
N LEU A 249 -24.69 25.93 -26.92
CA LEU A 249 -24.83 24.84 -25.95
C LEU A 249 -23.49 24.13 -25.72
N LEU A 250 -22.72 23.84 -26.77
CA LEU A 250 -21.42 23.19 -26.66
C LEU A 250 -20.39 24.11 -26.00
N PHE A 251 -20.44 25.42 -26.27
CA PHE A 251 -19.61 26.41 -25.59
C PHE A 251 -19.86 26.43 -24.07
N GLU A 252 -21.13 26.47 -23.64
CA GLU A 252 -21.50 26.41 -22.22
C GLU A 252 -21.01 25.11 -21.53
N LEU A 253 -21.01 23.98 -22.25
CA LEU A 253 -20.45 22.72 -21.74
C LEU A 253 -18.92 22.81 -21.58
N MET A 254 -18.23 23.40 -22.56
CA MET A 254 -16.77 23.58 -22.50
C MET A 254 -16.36 24.51 -21.35
N GLU A 255 -17.00 25.67 -21.22
CA GLU A 255 -16.70 26.64 -20.15
C GLU A 255 -16.90 26.01 -18.78
N TYR A 256 -17.99 25.23 -18.62
CA TYR A 256 -18.25 24.53 -17.37
C TYR A 256 -17.17 23.49 -17.05
N GLN A 257 -16.71 22.72 -18.05
CA GLN A 257 -15.59 21.80 -17.88
C GLN A 257 -14.31 22.53 -17.48
N ILE A 258 -13.95 23.63 -18.15
CA ILE A 258 -12.76 24.43 -17.86
C ILE A 258 -12.81 24.97 -16.43
N GLN A 259 -13.98 25.44 -15.99
CA GLN A 259 -14.16 26.01 -14.65
C GLN A 259 -14.09 24.96 -13.53
N LYS A 260 -14.68 23.76 -13.74
CA LYS A 260 -14.89 22.76 -12.68
C LYS A 260 -13.85 21.65 -12.64
N THR A 261 -13.19 21.34 -13.76
CA THR A 261 -12.20 20.25 -13.84
C THR A 261 -11.05 20.42 -12.84
N PRO A 262 -10.41 21.60 -12.70
CA PRO A 262 -9.26 21.72 -11.82
C PRO A 262 -9.57 21.41 -10.36
N SER A 263 -10.71 21.87 -9.83
CA SER A 263 -11.08 21.67 -8.43
C SER A 263 -11.52 20.23 -8.14
N GLU A 264 -12.29 19.61 -9.04
CA GLU A 264 -12.71 18.21 -8.89
C GLU A 264 -11.55 17.23 -9.06
N TYR A 265 -10.66 17.50 -10.02
CA TYR A 265 -9.43 16.72 -10.18
C TYR A 265 -8.57 16.80 -8.93
N LEU A 266 -8.36 18.00 -8.39
CA LEU A 266 -7.64 18.21 -7.14
C LEU A 266 -8.30 17.45 -5.97
N ALA A 267 -9.63 17.53 -5.84
CA ALA A 267 -10.36 16.85 -4.77
C ALA A 267 -10.20 15.32 -4.84
N ARG A 268 -10.31 14.73 -6.04
CA ARG A 268 -10.12 13.29 -6.23
C ARG A 268 -8.69 12.84 -6.00
N VAL A 269 -7.72 13.61 -6.49
CA VAL A 269 -6.30 13.37 -6.24
C VAL A 269 -6.01 13.36 -4.74
N LYS A 270 -6.50 14.38 -4.00
CA LYS A 270 -6.35 14.45 -2.55
C LYS A 270 -7.00 13.24 -1.87
N ALA A 271 -8.22 12.88 -2.24
CA ALA A 271 -8.93 11.73 -1.66
C ALA A 271 -8.16 10.42 -1.85
N ASN A 272 -7.64 10.17 -3.05
CA ASN A 272 -6.82 8.99 -3.33
C ASN A 272 -5.52 9.02 -2.50
N LEU A 273 -4.86 10.18 -2.45
CA LEU A 273 -3.64 10.32 -1.67
C LEU A 273 -3.86 10.07 -0.18
N LEU A 274 -4.93 10.61 0.39
CA LEU A 274 -5.29 10.38 1.79
C LEU A 274 -5.59 8.90 2.05
N THR A 275 -6.19 8.20 1.10
CA THR A 275 -6.46 6.75 1.18
C THR A 275 -5.17 5.93 1.20
N MET A 276 -4.24 6.20 0.28
CA MET A 276 -2.92 5.57 0.29
C MET A 276 -2.16 5.90 1.58
N THR A 277 -2.18 7.16 2.00
CA THR A 277 -1.55 7.64 3.24
C THR A 277 -2.09 6.93 4.47
N ALA A 278 -3.41 6.73 4.55
CA ALA A 278 -4.05 6.00 5.64
C ALA A 278 -3.63 4.52 5.65
N SER A 279 -3.53 3.89 4.48
CA SER A 279 -3.08 2.50 4.33
C SER A 279 -1.65 2.31 4.83
N VAL A 280 -0.72 3.16 4.40
CA VAL A 280 0.68 3.13 4.85
C VAL A 280 0.79 3.43 6.34
N ALA A 281 0.05 4.40 6.87
CA ALA A 281 0.05 4.70 8.31
C ALA A 281 -0.47 3.52 9.16
N CYS A 282 -1.43 2.75 8.65
CA CYS A 282 -1.96 1.56 9.31
C CYS A 282 -1.06 0.34 9.16
N TYR A 283 -0.07 0.37 8.27
CA TYR A 283 0.83 -0.76 8.04
C TYR A 283 1.56 -1.13 9.33
N LYS A 284 1.37 -2.38 9.77
CA LYS A 284 2.05 -2.94 10.94
C LYS A 284 3.23 -3.78 10.46
N THR A 285 4.42 -3.46 10.97
CA THR A 285 5.63 -4.20 10.61
C THR A 285 5.56 -5.65 11.13
N SER A 286 6.33 -6.54 10.50
CA SER A 286 6.44 -7.96 10.84
C SER A 286 7.79 -8.55 10.39
N HIS A 287 8.18 -8.33 9.14
CA HIS A 287 9.39 -8.86 8.55
C HIS A 287 9.99 -7.84 7.57
N LEU A 288 11.21 -7.38 7.87
CA LEU A 288 11.84 -6.25 7.20
C LEU A 288 11.81 -6.34 5.66
N SER A 289 12.18 -7.48 5.07
CA SER A 289 12.23 -7.62 3.61
C SER A 289 10.84 -7.55 2.98
N THR A 290 9.88 -8.32 3.50
CA THR A 290 8.50 -8.35 2.99
C THR A 290 7.78 -7.03 3.23
N ASP A 291 8.05 -6.36 4.35
CA ASP A 291 7.45 -5.07 4.68
C ASP A 291 7.92 -3.96 3.76
N VAL A 292 9.20 -3.96 3.39
CA VAL A 292 9.75 -2.97 2.45
C VAL A 292 9.05 -3.11 1.10
N ASP A 293 8.94 -4.33 0.56
CA ASP A 293 8.29 -4.57 -0.73
C ASP A 293 6.80 -4.18 -0.69
N ASN A 294 6.09 -4.51 0.39
CA ASN A 294 4.68 -4.13 0.55
C ASN A 294 4.49 -2.62 0.58
N VAL A 295 5.26 -1.90 1.38
CA VAL A 295 5.18 -0.43 1.47
C VAL A 295 5.61 0.22 0.15
N LEU A 296 6.64 -0.31 -0.51
CA LEU A 296 7.03 0.16 -1.84
C LEU A 296 5.94 -0.06 -2.87
N ASN A 297 5.23 -1.18 -2.85
CA ASN A 297 4.10 -1.42 -3.76
C ASN A 297 2.97 -0.42 -3.54
N PHE A 298 2.65 -0.07 -2.29
CA PHE A 298 1.68 0.98 -2.00
C PHE A 298 2.11 2.35 -2.53
N VAL A 299 3.39 2.71 -2.35
CA VAL A 299 3.84 4.08 -2.65
C VAL A 299 4.28 4.26 -4.11
N ALA A 300 4.84 3.22 -4.74
CA ALA A 300 5.38 3.28 -6.10
C ALA A 300 4.45 2.67 -7.15
N GLY A 301 3.44 1.86 -6.75
CA GLY A 301 2.50 1.18 -7.64
C GLY A 301 3.16 0.08 -8.49
N GLN A 302 4.00 0.46 -9.45
CA GLN A 302 4.79 -0.43 -10.31
C GLN A 302 6.29 -0.05 -10.30
N PRO A 303 7.14 -0.84 -9.61
CA PRO A 303 8.58 -0.56 -9.49
C PRO A 303 9.35 -0.50 -10.83
N GLU A 304 8.82 -1.13 -11.87
CA GLU A 304 9.47 -1.29 -13.18
C GLU A 304 9.70 0.02 -13.95
N HIS A 305 9.05 1.12 -13.53
CA HIS A 305 9.17 2.44 -14.14
C HIS A 305 10.17 3.37 -13.45
N LEU A 306 10.87 2.89 -12.41
CA LEU A 306 11.93 3.64 -11.73
C LEU A 306 13.29 3.36 -12.34
N ASP A 307 14.15 4.38 -12.40
CA ASP A 307 15.57 4.09 -12.51
C ASP A 307 16.04 3.36 -11.25
N ASN A 308 16.98 2.42 -11.40
CA ASN A 308 17.51 1.63 -10.29
C ASN A 308 18.02 2.52 -9.14
N SER A 309 18.59 3.69 -9.45
CA SER A 309 19.11 4.61 -8.43
C SER A 309 18.01 5.24 -7.56
N GLU A 310 16.86 5.53 -8.15
CA GLU A 310 15.70 6.13 -7.48
C GLU A 310 14.96 5.08 -6.65
N TYR A 311 14.80 3.87 -7.20
CA TYR A 311 14.24 2.74 -6.48
C TYR A 311 15.05 2.43 -5.22
N GLU A 312 16.37 2.31 -5.35
CA GLU A 312 17.26 2.03 -4.22
C GLU A 312 17.21 3.14 -3.16
N PHE A 313 17.08 4.40 -3.57
CA PHE A 313 16.91 5.52 -2.63
C PHE A 313 15.61 5.40 -1.84
N ILE A 314 14.48 5.18 -2.52
CA ILE A 314 13.17 5.09 -1.86
C ILE A 314 13.13 3.83 -0.98
N ALA A 315 13.64 2.70 -1.48
CA ALA A 315 13.75 1.46 -0.73
C ALA A 315 14.61 1.63 0.53
N SER A 316 15.71 2.40 0.46
CA SER A 316 16.52 2.66 1.66
C SER A 316 15.75 3.47 2.69
N LYS A 317 14.96 4.47 2.28
CA LYS A 317 14.14 5.28 3.20
C LYS A 317 12.98 4.51 3.83
N VAL A 318 12.31 3.68 3.05
CA VAL A 318 11.31 2.74 3.56
C VAL A 318 11.93 1.76 4.57
N ARG A 319 13.13 1.23 4.27
CA ARG A 319 13.85 0.32 5.17
C ARG A 319 14.29 0.99 6.48
N GLU A 320 14.82 2.21 6.41
CA GLU A 320 15.17 3.03 7.58
C GLU A 320 13.93 3.21 8.48
N LEU A 321 12.79 3.58 7.89
CA LEU A 321 11.54 3.76 8.62
C LEU A 321 11.05 2.48 9.28
N ILE A 322 10.98 1.37 8.53
CA ILE A 322 10.50 0.08 9.06
C ILE A 322 11.42 -0.40 10.19
N THR A 323 12.73 -0.27 10.03
CA THR A 323 13.70 -0.65 11.07
C THR A 323 13.47 0.13 12.36
N ALA A 324 13.17 1.43 12.26
CA ALA A 324 12.84 2.26 13.43
C ALA A 324 11.52 1.86 14.12
N LYS A 325 10.68 1.03 13.49
CA LYS A 325 9.41 0.51 14.03
C LYS A 325 9.51 -0.94 14.53
N ILE A 326 10.70 -1.51 14.54
CA ILE A 326 10.98 -2.85 15.06
C ILE A 326 11.84 -2.70 16.32
N GLU A 327 11.27 -3.03 17.47
CA GLU A 327 11.98 -2.99 18.75
C GLU A 327 12.32 -4.41 19.19
N THR A 328 13.62 -4.75 19.23
CA THR A 328 14.07 -6.06 19.72
C THR A 328 14.42 -5.95 21.20
N HIS A 329 13.78 -6.80 22.00
CA HIS A 329 13.96 -6.88 23.45
C HIS A 329 15.03 -7.90 23.77
N TYR A 330 15.96 -7.51 24.65
CA TYR A 330 17.08 -8.33 25.07
C TYR A 330 17.05 -8.55 26.58
N GLU A 331 17.30 -9.78 27.01
CA GLU A 331 17.53 -10.12 28.40
C GLU A 331 18.97 -10.57 28.60
N LYS A 332 19.51 -10.33 29.80
CA LYS A 332 20.84 -10.80 30.16
C LYS A 332 20.83 -12.31 30.37
N VAL A 333 21.83 -12.99 29.82
CA VAL A 333 21.98 -14.43 30.02
C VAL A 333 22.58 -14.69 31.40
N ILE A 334 21.79 -15.35 32.25
CA ILE A 334 22.18 -15.79 33.59
C ILE A 334 22.65 -17.24 33.51
N GLN A 335 23.86 -17.50 33.99
CA GLN A 335 24.39 -18.86 34.11
C GLN A 335 24.41 -19.30 35.57
N GLN A 336 23.90 -20.50 35.83
CA GLN A 336 23.99 -21.12 37.14
C GLN A 336 25.38 -21.78 37.30
N ARG A 337 26.13 -21.35 38.31
CA ARG A 337 27.44 -21.91 38.66
C ARG A 337 27.33 -22.68 39.97
N SER A 338 28.25 -23.62 40.15
CA SER A 338 28.36 -24.35 41.41
C SER A 338 29.80 -24.67 41.76
N LYS A 339 30.10 -24.69 43.06
CA LYS A 339 31.43 -25.07 43.58
C LYS A 339 31.26 -25.95 44.81
N LYS A 340 31.96 -27.09 44.80
CA LYS A 340 32.03 -27.99 45.95
C LYS A 340 32.96 -27.38 47.00
N ILE A 341 32.48 -27.27 48.23
CA ILE A 341 33.24 -26.77 49.37
C ILE A 341 33.58 -27.94 50.29
N TYR A 342 34.85 -28.05 50.66
CA TYR A 342 35.37 -29.06 51.58
C TYR A 342 35.77 -28.39 52.88
N LYS A 343 35.55 -29.08 54.01
CA LYS A 343 35.99 -28.64 55.33
C LYS A 343 37.11 -29.54 55.83
N SER A 344 38.07 -28.94 56.52
CA SER A 344 39.18 -29.64 57.15
C SER A 344 38.74 -30.21 58.49
N VAL A 345 38.75 -31.54 58.64
CA VAL A 345 38.31 -32.25 59.85
C VAL A 345 39.50 -32.96 60.50
N PRO A 346 39.74 -32.78 61.81
CA PRO A 346 40.88 -33.38 62.49
C PRO A 346 40.74 -34.91 62.58
N VAL A 347 41.86 -35.61 62.37
CA VAL A 347 41.99 -37.05 62.46
C VAL A 347 42.80 -37.38 63.71
N PHE A 348 42.27 -38.29 64.54
CA PHE A 348 42.92 -38.74 65.76
C PHE A 348 43.35 -40.20 65.65
N LYS A 349 44.52 -40.52 66.21
CA LYS A 349 45.06 -41.88 66.31
C LYS A 349 45.20 -42.24 67.77
N THR A 350 44.87 -43.48 68.12
CA THR A 350 45.05 -44.00 69.47
C THR A 350 46.47 -44.54 69.63
N ILE A 351 47.16 -44.15 70.71
CA ILE A 351 48.47 -44.70 71.09
C ILE A 351 48.42 -45.28 72.49
N HIS A 352 49.29 -46.26 72.75
CA HIS A 352 49.44 -46.94 74.03
C HIS A 352 50.85 -46.68 74.58
N GLU A 353 50.96 -46.27 75.83
CA GLU A 353 52.23 -45.89 76.46
C GLU A 353 52.34 -46.54 77.85
N GLU A 354 53.52 -47.12 78.17
CA GLU A 354 53.77 -47.71 79.49
C GLU A 354 54.29 -46.67 80.48
N ILE A 355 53.50 -46.39 81.52
CA ILE A 355 53.83 -45.45 82.59
C ILE A 355 54.02 -46.18 83.93
N ASN A 356 54.68 -45.54 84.89
CA ASN A 356 54.81 -46.09 86.24
C ASN A 356 53.43 -46.08 86.94
N ASP A 357 53.04 -47.22 87.49
CA ASP A 357 51.89 -47.37 88.36
C ASP A 357 52.27 -46.99 89.79
N TYR A 358 52.20 -45.69 90.07
CA TYR A 358 52.52 -45.11 91.36
C TYR A 358 51.66 -45.64 92.52
N SER A 359 50.57 -46.38 92.23
CA SER A 359 49.76 -47.03 93.25
C SER A 359 50.34 -48.35 93.77
N ARG A 360 51.37 -48.91 93.11
CA ARG A 360 52.00 -50.20 93.45
C ARG A 360 53.51 -50.05 93.66
N PRO A 361 53.96 -49.47 94.80
CA PRO A 361 55.37 -49.38 95.15
C PRO A 361 56.01 -50.73 95.51
N ILE A 362 57.30 -50.86 95.20
CA ILE A 362 58.16 -52.02 95.52
C ILE A 362 59.02 -51.64 96.73
N TYR A 363 59.00 -52.42 97.82
CA TYR A 363 59.73 -52.11 99.06
C TYR A 363 60.91 -53.06 99.33
N ARG A 364 61.96 -52.56 100.00
CA ARG A 364 63.12 -53.32 100.51
C ARG A 364 63.26 -53.12 102.02
N GLU A 365 63.57 -54.18 102.76
CA GLU A 365 63.78 -54.17 104.22
C GLU A 365 65.25 -54.15 104.61
N GLU A 366 65.64 -53.32 105.58
CA GLU A 366 66.97 -53.32 106.20
C GLU A 366 66.89 -53.27 107.72
N VAL A 367 67.76 -54.03 108.41
CA VAL A 367 67.80 -54.11 109.87
C VAL A 367 68.85 -53.14 110.42
N ILE A 368 68.41 -52.16 111.20
CA ILE A 368 69.27 -51.16 111.83
C ILE A 368 69.20 -51.25 113.36
N TRP A 369 70.33 -51.01 114.04
CA TRP A 369 70.46 -51.12 115.49
C TRP A 369 70.33 -49.75 116.17
N LYS A 370 69.21 -49.50 116.86
CA LYS A 370 68.96 -48.23 117.57
C LYS A 370 69.29 -48.35 119.07
N LYS A 371 70.04 -47.38 119.61
CA LYS A 371 70.31 -47.22 121.05
C LYS A 371 69.03 -46.76 121.75
N THR A 372 68.82 -47.19 123.00
CA THR A 372 67.79 -46.62 123.88
C THR A 372 68.44 -45.79 124.97
N SER A 373 67.88 -44.61 125.24
CA SER A 373 68.31 -43.72 126.33
C SER A 373 67.76 -44.13 127.70
N ASN A 374 66.79 -45.06 127.74
CA ASN A 374 66.18 -45.50 129.00
C ASN A 374 67.09 -46.53 129.70
N PRO A 375 67.62 -46.24 130.90
CA PRO A 375 68.63 -47.07 131.56
C PRO A 375 68.12 -48.48 131.92
N PHE A 376 66.85 -48.63 132.31
CA PHE A 376 66.26 -49.95 132.58
C PHE A 376 66.11 -50.79 131.30
N LYS A 377 65.73 -50.16 130.18
CA LYS A 377 65.71 -50.84 128.87
C LYS A 377 67.11 -51.12 128.35
N LYS A 378 68.10 -50.30 128.70
CA LYS A 378 69.50 -50.50 128.37
C LYS A 378 70.03 -51.77 129.03
N LEU A 379 69.76 -51.97 130.32
CA LEU A 379 70.08 -53.20 131.05
C LEU A 379 69.38 -54.43 130.44
N LYS A 380 68.08 -54.29 130.12
CA LYS A 380 67.30 -55.37 129.47
C LYS A 380 67.83 -55.72 128.07
N ASN A 381 68.26 -54.71 127.31
CA ASN A 381 68.83 -54.92 125.97
C ASN A 381 70.23 -55.53 126.04
N GLU A 382 71.08 -55.13 126.99
CA GLU A 382 72.38 -55.77 127.22
C GLU A 382 72.20 -57.23 127.62
N TRP A 383 71.23 -57.55 128.48
CA TRP A 383 70.93 -58.93 128.84
C TRP A 383 70.43 -59.77 127.65
N LYS A 384 69.58 -59.20 126.78
CA LYS A 384 68.93 -59.97 125.69
C LYS A 384 69.73 -60.00 124.38
N TYR A 385 70.50 -58.97 124.08
CA TYR A 385 71.16 -58.77 122.78
C TYR A 385 72.67 -58.56 122.90
N GLY A 386 73.24 -58.68 124.11
CA GLY A 386 74.66 -58.43 124.38
C GLY A 386 75.09 -56.97 124.14
N SER A 387 74.12 -56.08 123.91
CA SER A 387 74.33 -54.71 123.43
C SER A 387 73.25 -53.79 123.96
N SER A 388 73.61 -52.55 124.29
CA SER A 388 72.65 -51.50 124.66
C SER A 388 71.70 -51.08 123.50
N LYS A 389 71.84 -51.67 122.30
CA LYS A 389 71.02 -51.44 121.11
C LYS A 389 70.04 -52.57 120.84
N LYS A 390 68.88 -52.26 120.27
CA LYS A 390 67.89 -53.23 119.76
C LYS A 390 67.84 -53.17 118.22
N PRO A 391 67.76 -54.31 117.50
CA PRO A 391 67.53 -54.29 116.06
C PRO A 391 66.09 -53.90 115.74
N ILE A 392 65.90 -53.04 114.73
CA ILE A 392 64.61 -52.62 114.17
C ILE A 392 64.71 -52.71 112.65
N THR A 393 63.73 -53.32 112.00
CA THR A 393 63.64 -53.37 110.54
C THR A 393 62.90 -52.14 110.01
N GLU A 394 63.50 -51.37 109.10
CA GLU A 394 62.85 -50.28 108.35
C GLU A 394 62.64 -50.70 106.88
N ARG A 395 61.54 -50.26 106.27
CA ARG A 395 61.18 -50.53 104.86
C ARG A 395 61.35 -49.25 104.03
N TYR A 396 62.06 -49.32 102.90
CA TYR A 396 62.20 -48.22 101.93
C TYR A 396 61.62 -48.60 100.56
N CYS A 397 60.90 -47.67 99.92
CA CYS A 397 60.38 -47.87 98.56
C CYS A 397 61.52 -47.70 97.54
N VAL A 398 61.70 -48.67 96.64
CA VAL A 398 62.79 -48.72 95.65
C VAL A 398 62.31 -48.65 94.20
N GLY A 399 61.00 -48.60 93.96
CA GLY A 399 60.44 -48.48 92.60
C GLY A 399 58.92 -48.66 92.54
N TYR A 400 58.35 -48.65 91.33
CA TYR A 400 56.92 -48.89 91.06
C TYR A 400 56.77 -49.85 89.89
N HIS A 401 55.69 -50.64 89.87
CA HIS A 401 55.33 -51.45 88.70
C HIS A 401 54.93 -50.57 87.51
N LYS A 402 54.90 -51.10 86.27
CA LYS A 402 54.45 -50.39 85.07
C LYS A 402 52.98 -50.72 84.73
N LYS A 403 52.24 -49.78 84.13
CA LYS A 403 50.91 -49.99 83.53
C LYS A 403 50.82 -49.30 82.16
N THR A 404 50.02 -49.84 81.24
CA THR A 404 49.78 -49.24 79.93
C THR A 404 48.58 -48.29 79.98
N GLU A 405 48.74 -47.06 79.52
CA GLU A 405 47.66 -46.07 79.37
C GLU A 405 47.40 -45.79 77.88
N THR A 406 46.13 -45.55 77.54
CA THR A 406 45.70 -45.31 76.16
C THR A 406 45.22 -43.88 76.00
N ARG A 407 45.76 -43.13 75.03
CA ARG A 407 45.31 -41.77 74.72
C ARG A 407 45.17 -41.53 73.22
N GLN A 408 44.27 -40.63 72.84
CA GLN A 408 44.15 -40.18 71.45
C GLN A 408 45.04 -38.97 71.20
N VAL A 409 45.80 -39.02 70.10
CA VAL A 409 46.67 -37.94 69.62
C VAL A 409 46.20 -37.50 68.24
N HIS A 410 46.12 -36.19 68.06
CA HIS A 410 45.83 -35.56 66.78
C HIS A 410 46.98 -35.84 65.80
N VAL A 411 46.67 -36.43 64.64
CA VAL A 411 47.67 -36.85 63.63
C VAL A 411 47.57 -36.07 62.32
N GLY A 412 46.61 -35.16 62.18
CA GLY A 412 46.48 -34.29 61.02
C GLY A 412 45.02 -34.01 60.67
N TYR A 413 44.79 -33.44 59.49
CA TYR A 413 43.45 -33.13 58.99
C TYR A 413 43.16 -33.92 57.70
N ARG A 414 41.89 -34.23 57.47
CA ARG A 414 41.40 -34.69 56.16
C ARG A 414 40.37 -33.71 55.63
N GLU A 415 40.32 -33.55 54.32
CA GLU A 415 39.23 -32.81 53.69
C GLU A 415 38.00 -33.71 53.61
N GLU A 416 36.88 -33.22 54.14
CA GLU A 416 35.59 -33.86 54.06
C GLU A 416 34.62 -32.94 53.34
N TYR A 417 33.82 -33.50 52.41
CA TYR A 417 32.81 -32.72 51.68
C TYR A 417 31.87 -32.05 52.68
N SER A 418 31.63 -30.75 52.50
CA SER A 418 30.73 -29.98 53.34
C SER A 418 29.39 -29.80 52.64
N HIS A 419 29.37 -29.03 51.55
CA HIS A 419 28.20 -28.74 50.73
C HIS A 419 28.64 -28.19 49.36
N THR A 420 27.66 -27.95 48.49
CA THR A 420 27.87 -27.28 47.20
C THR A 420 27.22 -25.92 47.27
N GLU A 421 27.99 -24.86 47.01
CA GLU A 421 27.43 -23.51 46.85
C GLU A 421 26.96 -23.34 45.41
N TYR A 422 25.77 -22.74 45.26
CA TYR A 422 25.19 -22.38 43.98
C TYR A 422 25.00 -20.88 43.93
N TRP A 423 25.37 -20.26 42.81
CA TRP A 423 25.09 -18.85 42.56
C TRP A 423 24.76 -18.63 41.09
N GLN A 424 24.15 -17.49 40.82
CA GLN A 424 23.84 -17.01 39.48
C GLN A 424 24.83 -15.91 39.12
N GLU A 425 25.38 -15.97 37.92
CA GLU A 425 26.29 -14.97 37.40
C GLU A 425 25.78 -14.48 36.05
N GLU A 426 25.72 -13.16 35.86
CA GLU A 426 25.44 -12.55 34.56
C GLU A 426 26.67 -12.76 33.67
N THR A 427 26.48 -13.42 32.53
CA THR A 427 27.59 -13.76 31.61
C THR A 427 28.11 -12.56 30.80
N GLY A 428 27.40 -11.44 30.82
CA GLY A 428 27.62 -10.28 29.94
C GLY A 428 27.01 -10.45 28.54
N GLU A 429 26.52 -11.64 28.19
CA GLU A 429 25.81 -11.88 26.94
C GLU A 429 24.35 -11.41 27.01
N LEU A 430 23.87 -10.84 25.91
CA LEU A 430 22.46 -10.47 25.72
C LEU A 430 21.78 -11.49 24.81
N ARG A 431 20.63 -11.99 25.22
CA ARG A 431 19.77 -12.87 24.44
C ARG A 431 18.54 -12.11 23.99
N ALA A 432 18.26 -12.12 22.68
CA ALA A 432 16.99 -11.61 22.17
C ALA A 432 15.85 -12.50 22.69
N VAL A 433 14.87 -11.89 23.37
CA VAL A 433 13.73 -12.59 23.99
C VAL A 433 12.40 -12.29 23.31
N GLY A 434 12.35 -11.26 22.47
CA GLY A 434 11.18 -10.94 21.69
C GLY A 434 11.40 -9.73 20.80
N THR A 435 10.46 -9.52 19.89
CA THR A 435 10.44 -8.35 19.01
C THR A 435 9.04 -7.77 19.01
N THR A 436 8.94 -6.48 19.30
CA THR A 436 7.69 -5.73 19.20
C THR A 436 7.66 -4.98 17.88
N TYR A 437 6.51 -5.08 17.22
CA TYR A 437 6.27 -4.46 15.93
C TYR A 437 5.23 -3.36 16.04
N HIS A 438 5.58 -2.18 15.54
CA HIS A 438 4.74 -1.00 15.61
C HIS A 438 4.13 -0.67 14.24
N HIS A 439 3.03 0.07 14.27
CA HIS A 439 2.47 0.68 13.06
C HIS A 439 3.37 1.84 12.60
N LEU A 440 3.38 2.12 11.30
CA LEU A 440 4.12 3.26 10.77
C LEU A 440 3.57 4.61 11.28
N ASP A 441 2.26 4.69 11.56
CA ASP A 441 1.63 5.86 12.19
C ASP A 441 1.92 7.16 11.41
N LYS A 442 2.09 8.29 12.09
CA LYS A 442 2.43 9.60 11.51
C LYS A 442 3.72 9.61 10.69
N ASP A 443 4.65 8.69 10.94
CA ASP A 443 5.84 8.55 10.10
C ASP A 443 5.50 7.99 8.72
N GLY A 444 4.53 7.07 8.65
CA GLY A 444 3.97 6.60 7.37
C GLY A 444 3.29 7.74 6.61
N VAL A 445 2.59 8.63 7.32
CA VAL A 445 2.00 9.85 6.72
C VAL A 445 3.07 10.74 6.11
N ALA A 446 4.13 11.02 6.87
CA ALA A 446 5.23 11.87 6.42
C ALA A 446 5.96 11.26 5.20
N LEU A 447 6.23 9.95 5.24
CA LEU A 447 6.87 9.22 4.14
C LEU A 447 6.11 9.42 2.81
N VAL A 448 4.80 9.14 2.82
CA VAL A 448 3.97 9.21 1.60
C VAL A 448 3.95 10.63 1.05
N LEU A 449 3.63 11.62 1.89
CA LEU A 449 3.54 13.02 1.46
C LEU A 449 4.88 13.56 0.94
N THR A 450 6.00 13.19 1.56
CA THR A 450 7.34 13.54 1.08
C THR A 450 7.63 12.97 -0.30
N LEU A 451 7.36 11.68 -0.49
CA LEU A 451 7.63 11.01 -1.77
C LEU A 451 6.75 11.57 -2.90
N VAL A 452 5.49 11.90 -2.60
CA VAL A 452 4.58 12.58 -3.55
C VAL A 452 5.10 13.94 -3.93
N HIS A 453 5.50 14.73 -2.94
CA HIS A 453 6.03 16.06 -3.18
C HIS A 453 7.30 16.01 -4.05
N LEU A 454 8.24 15.11 -3.74
CA LEU A 454 9.44 14.91 -4.55
C LEU A 454 9.11 14.48 -5.98
N ALA A 455 8.13 13.58 -6.14
CA ALA A 455 7.72 13.11 -7.46
C ALA A 455 7.06 14.21 -8.32
N ILE A 456 6.29 15.12 -7.71
CA ILE A 456 5.59 16.19 -8.42
C ILE A 456 6.53 17.38 -8.73
N PHE A 457 7.32 17.84 -7.76
CA PHE A 457 8.03 19.13 -7.86
C PHE A 457 9.49 19.02 -8.25
N ALA A 458 10.21 18.04 -7.72
CA ALA A 458 11.62 17.93 -8.01
C ALA A 458 11.85 17.28 -9.38
N GLY A 459 10.93 16.38 -9.77
CA GLY A 459 11.23 15.31 -10.72
C GLY A 459 12.39 14.50 -10.14
N LEU A 460 12.21 13.22 -9.83
CA LEU A 460 13.33 12.43 -9.28
C LEU A 460 14.59 12.52 -10.20
N HIS A 461 14.37 12.73 -11.50
CA HIS A 461 15.39 13.00 -12.53
C HIS A 461 16.02 14.41 -12.55
N GLY A 462 15.37 15.43 -11.97
CA GLY A 462 15.82 16.83 -12.02
C GLY A 462 16.92 17.18 -11.01
N LEU A 463 17.10 16.33 -10.00
CA LEU A 463 18.08 16.52 -8.94
C LEU A 463 19.43 15.95 -9.34
N LYS A 464 20.42 16.83 -9.50
CA LYS A 464 21.78 16.44 -9.87
C LYS A 464 22.52 15.90 -8.65
N GLY A 465 22.26 14.64 -8.33
CA GLY A 465 23.06 13.82 -7.42
C GLY A 465 22.37 13.40 -6.12
N LYS A 466 22.71 12.20 -5.66
CA LYS A 466 22.14 11.53 -4.46
C LYS A 466 22.10 12.41 -3.20
N ALA A 467 23.12 13.24 -3.00
CA ALA A 467 23.20 14.13 -1.82
C ALA A 467 22.13 15.24 -1.83
N GLN A 468 21.79 15.78 -3.00
CA GLN A 468 20.73 16.80 -3.10
C GLN A 468 19.36 16.18 -2.85
N LEU A 469 19.10 14.99 -3.41
CA LEU A 469 17.87 14.23 -3.18
C LEU A 469 17.71 13.87 -1.69
N GLU A 470 18.76 13.40 -1.04
CA GLU A 470 18.77 13.11 0.41
C GLU A 470 18.45 14.35 1.25
N ALA A 471 19.07 15.49 0.94
CA ALA A 471 18.85 16.74 1.67
C ALA A 471 17.40 17.25 1.51
N GLN A 472 16.86 17.18 0.28
CA GLN A 472 15.47 17.57 0.03
C GLN A 472 14.48 16.62 0.69
N TYR A 473 14.69 15.30 0.57
CA TYR A 473 13.88 14.30 1.27
C TYR A 473 13.85 14.56 2.77
N THR A 474 15.01 14.74 3.39
CA THR A 474 15.12 14.95 4.84
C THR A 474 14.38 16.22 5.26
N THR A 475 14.53 17.31 4.50
CA THR A 475 13.85 18.58 4.76
C THR A 475 12.33 18.42 4.70
N LEU A 476 11.82 17.80 3.64
CA LEU A 476 10.39 17.58 3.43
C LEU A 476 9.81 16.59 4.43
N TYR A 477 10.50 15.47 4.69
CA TYR A 477 10.09 14.47 5.66
C TYR A 477 9.92 15.07 7.06
N ASN A 478 10.90 15.84 7.52
CA ASN A 478 10.79 16.52 8.80
C ASN A 478 9.65 17.53 8.83
N ALA A 479 9.45 18.31 7.75
CA ALA A 479 8.34 19.25 7.65
C ALA A 479 6.97 18.55 7.75
N PHE A 480 6.76 17.45 7.01
CA PHE A 480 5.51 16.69 7.08
C PHE A 480 5.36 15.94 8.41
N LEU A 481 6.45 15.47 9.02
CA LEU A 481 6.42 14.86 10.34
C LEU A 481 5.99 15.85 11.42
N GLU A 482 6.54 17.07 11.42
CA GLU A 482 6.09 18.15 12.31
C GLU A 482 4.61 18.48 12.12
N ARG A 483 4.13 18.56 10.86
CA ARG A 483 2.69 18.73 10.59
C ARG A 483 1.86 17.58 11.13
N GLY A 484 2.33 16.35 10.95
CA GLY A 484 1.72 15.14 11.49
C GLY A 484 1.54 15.20 13.01
N LYS A 485 2.45 15.85 13.76
CA LYS A 485 2.31 16.03 15.22
C LYS A 485 1.05 16.80 15.61
N HIS A 486 0.58 17.72 14.77
CA HIS A 486 -0.64 18.49 15.01
C HIS A 486 -1.93 17.74 14.67
N LEU A 487 -1.85 16.54 14.09
CA LEU A 487 -2.99 15.64 13.96
C LEU A 487 -3.38 15.05 15.32
N PRO A 488 -4.67 14.72 15.52
CA PRO A 488 -5.13 13.88 16.61
C PRO A 488 -4.25 12.63 16.79
N LYS A 489 -4.13 12.15 18.03
CA LYS A 489 -3.38 10.93 18.31
C LYS A 489 -4.05 9.74 17.61
N PHE A 490 -3.26 8.97 16.86
CA PHE A 490 -3.78 7.77 16.21
C PHE A 490 -4.13 6.70 17.26
N PRO A 491 -5.14 5.84 17.00
CA PRO A 491 -5.49 4.77 17.91
C PRO A 491 -4.32 3.79 18.06
N SER A 492 -4.22 3.11 19.20
CA SER A 492 -3.19 2.06 19.42
C SER A 492 -3.33 0.87 18.46
N LYS A 493 -4.54 0.67 17.93
CA LYS A 493 -4.85 -0.25 16.82
C LYS A 493 -5.51 0.56 15.71
N PRO A 494 -4.71 1.25 14.86
CA PRO A 494 -5.26 2.05 13.79
C PRO A 494 -5.99 1.16 12.77
N THR A 495 -7.10 1.66 12.25
CA THR A 495 -7.84 1.07 11.13
C THR A 495 -7.90 2.12 10.03
N GLU A 496 -7.79 1.72 8.78
CA GLU A 496 -7.74 2.65 7.64
C GLU A 496 -8.86 3.68 7.67
N GLY A 497 -10.12 3.27 7.89
CA GLY A 497 -11.25 4.20 7.95
C GLY A 497 -11.13 5.29 9.02
N LYS A 498 -10.59 4.97 10.20
CA LYS A 498 -10.39 5.95 11.29
C LYS A 498 -9.24 6.89 10.98
N ILE A 499 -8.15 6.37 10.40
CA ILE A 499 -7.03 7.22 10.00
C ILE A 499 -7.46 8.12 8.85
N LEU A 500 -8.16 7.60 7.86
CA LEU A 500 -8.71 8.36 6.74
C LEU A 500 -9.63 9.48 7.25
N GLU A 501 -10.54 9.21 8.17
CA GLU A 501 -11.41 10.22 8.79
C GLU A 501 -10.59 11.37 9.44
N ILE A 502 -9.54 11.03 10.20
CA ILE A 502 -8.63 12.01 10.80
C ILE A 502 -7.92 12.83 9.72
N LEU A 503 -7.36 12.16 8.71
CA LEU A 503 -6.60 12.83 7.65
C LEU A 503 -7.50 13.74 6.81
N THR A 504 -8.71 13.29 6.44
CA THR A 504 -9.70 14.08 5.69
C THR A 504 -10.14 15.31 6.48
N THR A 505 -10.42 15.16 7.79
CA THR A 505 -10.83 16.28 8.66
C THR A 505 -9.73 17.35 8.78
N HIS A 506 -8.47 16.95 8.62
CA HIS A 506 -7.31 17.83 8.77
C HIS A 506 -6.50 18.02 7.48
N GLN A 507 -7.10 17.79 6.31
CA GLN A 507 -6.38 17.83 5.03
C GLN A 507 -5.70 19.18 4.76
N ASP A 508 -6.30 20.29 5.19
CA ASP A 508 -5.76 21.65 5.01
C ASP A 508 -4.47 21.89 5.81
N ARG A 509 -4.18 21.04 6.80
CA ARG A 509 -2.93 21.06 7.57
C ARG A 509 -1.84 20.19 6.95
N LEU A 510 -2.22 19.29 6.05
CA LEU A 510 -1.31 18.33 5.41
C LEU A 510 -0.84 18.84 4.05
N PHE A 511 -1.76 19.42 3.28
CA PHE A 511 -1.49 19.89 1.92
C PHE A 511 -1.12 21.37 1.89
N GLU A 512 -0.15 21.70 1.05
CA GLU A 512 0.27 23.10 0.85
C GLU A 512 -0.44 23.72 -0.35
N PRO A 513 -0.70 25.04 -0.33
CA PRO A 513 -1.34 25.73 -1.45
C PRO A 513 -0.63 25.53 -2.80
N PHE A 514 0.71 25.43 -2.81
CA PHE A 514 1.45 25.22 -4.06
C PHE A 514 1.23 23.80 -4.63
N LEU A 515 0.99 22.80 -3.78
CA LEU A 515 0.71 21.42 -4.22
C LEU A 515 -0.67 21.39 -4.89
N ASP A 516 -1.62 22.13 -4.32
CA ASP A 516 -2.94 22.32 -4.91
C ASP A 516 -2.85 23.00 -6.27
N GLU A 517 -2.03 24.05 -6.39
CA GLU A 517 -1.80 24.77 -7.65
C GLU A 517 -1.15 23.87 -8.71
N ALA A 518 -0.13 23.08 -8.36
CA ALA A 518 0.52 22.18 -9.31
C ALA A 518 -0.42 21.08 -9.82
N ILE A 519 -1.20 20.47 -8.92
CA ILE A 519 -2.19 19.45 -9.29
C ILE A 519 -3.29 20.08 -10.15
N ALA A 520 -3.82 21.25 -9.77
CA ALA A 520 -4.84 21.95 -10.52
C ALA A 520 -4.36 22.40 -11.92
N THR A 521 -3.12 22.86 -12.03
CA THR A 521 -2.50 23.26 -13.32
C THR A 521 -2.35 22.06 -14.26
N SER A 522 -2.05 20.87 -13.71
CA SER A 522 -1.99 19.64 -14.53
C SER A 522 -3.35 19.20 -15.12
N ALA A 523 -4.45 19.78 -14.63
CA ALA A 523 -5.82 19.48 -15.05
C ALA A 523 -6.41 20.47 -16.06
N GLN A 524 -5.73 21.59 -16.31
CA GLN A 524 -6.07 22.55 -17.36
C GLN A 524 -5.59 21.97 -18.69
#